data_AF-A0A125W6P6-F1
#
_entry.id   AF-A0A125W6P6-F1
#
_cell.length_a   1.000
_cell.length_b   1.000
_cell.length_c   1.000
_cell.angle_alpha   90.00
_cell.angle_beta   90.00
_cell.angle_gamma   90.00
#
_symmetry.space_group_name_H-M   'P 1'
#
loop_
_entity.id
_entity.type
_entity.pdbx_description
1 polymer ?
#
loop_
_entity_poly.entity_id
_entity_poly.type
_entity_poly.pdbx_seq_one_letter_code
_entity_poly.pdbx_strand_id
1 'polypeptide(L)'
;MRKKKEQRYFMNELENELIDFLHKKHKKCIALETYINKTNTVYHWTYERKVALYKAVHESDTLVLGYERSNKDNPMELFTSVQVA
;
A
#
# COMPACT_ATOMS: atom_id res chain seq x y z
N MET A 1 2.31 31.59 12.79
CA MET A 1 2.90 30.48 12.00
C MET A 1 2.43 29.15 12.58
N ARG A 2 1.57 28.39 11.87
CA ARG A 2 1.12 27.08 12.34
C ARG A 2 2.25 26.07 12.12
N LYS A 3 2.83 25.53 13.20
CA LYS A 3 3.81 24.45 13.13
C LYS A 3 3.17 23.27 12.37
N LYS A 4 3.72 22.92 11.20
CA LYS A 4 3.38 21.65 10.53
C LYS A 4 3.75 20.54 11.52
N LYS A 5 2.75 19.89 12.11
CA LYS A 5 2.97 18.63 12.82
C LYS A 5 3.57 17.67 11.79
N GLU A 6 4.80 17.21 12.02
CA GLU A 6 5.35 16.07 11.28
C GLU A 6 4.39 14.90 11.48
N GLN A 7 3.68 14.51 10.42
CA GLN A 7 2.90 13.28 10.42
C GLN A 7 3.90 12.14 10.37
N ARG A 8 4.22 11.57 11.54
CA ARG A 8 4.93 10.30 11.61
C ARG A 8 3.95 9.22 11.20
N TYR A 9 4.17 8.59 10.05
CA TYR A 9 3.44 7.41 9.65
C TYR A 9 4.08 6.20 10.33
N PHE A 10 3.32 5.48 11.15
CA PHE A 10 3.77 4.21 11.69
C PHE A 10 3.60 3.14 10.61
N MET A 11 4.69 2.48 10.22
CA MET A 11 4.65 1.48 9.14
C MET A 11 3.66 0.35 9.42
N ASN A 12 3.59 -0.09 10.68
CA ASN A 12 2.63 -1.12 11.13
C ASN A 12 1.17 -0.70 10.92
N GLU A 13 0.82 0.59 11.00
CA GLU A 13 -0.55 1.04 10.76
C GLU A 13 -0.90 0.94 9.26
N LEU A 14 0.02 1.36 8.38
CA LEU A 14 -0.18 1.27 6.93
C LEU A 14 -0.26 -0.18 6.44
N GLU A 15 0.55 -1.06 7.02
CA GLU A 15 0.49 -2.49 6.76
C GLU A 15 -0.86 -3.08 7.18
N ASN A 16 -1.31 -2.79 8.40
CA ASN A 16 -2.60 -3.26 8.89
C ASN A 16 -3.78 -2.72 8.07
N GLU A 17 -3.77 -1.45 7.68
CA GLU A 17 -4.79 -0.86 6.81
C GLU A 17 -4.89 -1.60 5.46
N LEU A 18 -3.74 -1.95 4.88
CA LEU A 18 -3.65 -2.67 3.62
C LEU A 18 -4.13 -4.12 3.75
N ILE A 19 -3.74 -4.83 4.82
CA ILE A 19 -4.19 -6.20 5.11
C ILE A 19 -5.70 -6.21 5.34
N ASP A 20 -6.22 -5.28 6.15
CA ASP A 20 -7.65 -5.12 6.40
C ASP A 20 -8.43 -4.89 5.10
N PHE A 21 -7.88 -4.07 4.20
CA PHE A 21 -8.48 -3.85 2.90
C PHE A 21 -8.54 -5.14 2.07
N LEU A 22 -7.45 -5.90 2.03
CA LEU A 22 -7.36 -7.17 1.30
C LEU A 22 -8.36 -8.19 1.86
N HIS A 23 -8.46 -8.32 3.18
CA HIS A 23 -9.44 -9.17 3.84
C HIS A 23 -10.89 -8.73 3.56
N LYS A 24 -11.21 -7.43 3.71
CA LYS A 24 -12.55 -6.88 3.43
C LYS A 24 -12.99 -7.05 1.97
N LYS A 25 -12.03 -7.09 1.04
CA LYS A 25 -12.31 -7.30 -0.39
C LYS A 25 -12.19 -8.76 -0.81
N HIS A 26 -11.93 -9.68 0.11
CA HIS A 26 -11.66 -11.10 -0.17
C HIS A 26 -10.59 -11.28 -1.25
N LYS A 27 -9.56 -10.43 -1.25
CA LYS A 27 -8.46 -10.47 -2.20
C LYS A 27 -7.19 -10.96 -1.53
N LYS A 28 -6.46 -11.84 -2.21
CA LYS A 28 -5.14 -12.29 -1.78
C LYS A 28 -4.02 -11.33 -2.21
N CYS A 29 -4.23 -10.59 -3.29
CA CYS A 29 -3.26 -9.63 -3.83
C CYS A 29 -3.90 -8.37 -4.40
N ILE A 30 -3.12 -7.29 -4.47
CA ILE A 30 -3.50 -6.02 -5.12
C ILE A 30 -2.27 -5.24 -5.57
N ALA A 31 -2.40 -4.50 -6.68
CA ALA A 31 -1.42 -3.47 -7.04
C ALA A 31 -1.51 -2.28 -6.08
N LEU A 32 -0.40 -1.76 -5.58
CA LEU A 32 -0.42 -0.67 -4.59
C LEU A 32 -1.09 0.61 -5.13
N GLU A 33 -0.86 0.95 -6.40
CA GLU A 33 -1.56 2.07 -7.06
C GLU A 33 -3.07 1.84 -7.13
N THR A 34 -3.52 0.60 -7.34
CA THR A 34 -4.95 0.27 -7.29
C THR A 34 -5.52 0.43 -5.89
N TYR A 35 -4.77 0.05 -4.85
CA TYR A 35 -5.17 0.26 -3.46
C TYR A 35 -5.29 1.76 -3.12
N ILE A 36 -4.28 2.55 -3.48
CA ILE A 36 -4.26 4.01 -3.30
C ILE A 36 -5.46 4.65 -3.99
N ASN A 37 -5.70 4.32 -5.26
CA ASN A 37 -6.81 4.88 -6.03
C ASN A 37 -8.18 4.50 -5.43
N LYS A 38 -8.35 3.25 -4.99
CA LYS A 38 -9.61 2.79 -4.38
C LYS A 38 -9.89 3.36 -2.99
N THR A 39 -8.84 3.75 -2.27
CA THR A 39 -8.94 4.31 -0.92
C THR A 39 -8.76 5.82 -0.88
N ASN A 40 -8.60 6.49 -2.02
CA ASN A 40 -8.40 7.93 -2.10
C ASN A 40 -9.58 8.76 -1.57
N THR A 41 -10.77 8.16 -1.49
CA THR A 41 -11.96 8.77 -0.86
C THR A 41 -11.99 8.59 0.65
N VAL A 42 -11.22 7.66 1.20
CA VAL A 42 -11.19 7.32 2.64
C VAL A 42 -9.94 7.91 3.30
N TYR A 43 -8.79 7.85 2.62
CA TYR A 43 -7.51 8.33 3.11
C TYR A 43 -6.99 9.48 2.25
N HIS A 44 -6.35 10.45 2.91
CA HIS A 44 -5.62 11.50 2.22
C HIS A 44 -4.22 11.00 1.84
N TRP A 45 -4.04 10.64 0.56
CA TRP A 45 -2.77 10.14 0.03
C TRP A 45 -1.82 11.28 -0.35
N THR A 46 -1.04 11.76 0.61
CA THR A 46 0.13 12.61 0.34
C THR A 46 1.26 11.79 -0.28
N TYR A 47 2.20 12.47 -0.96
CA TYR A 47 3.42 11.83 -1.46
C TYR A 47 4.16 11.07 -0.35
N GLU A 48 4.28 11.68 0.83
CA GLU A 48 4.96 11.09 2.00
C GLU A 48 4.25 9.82 2.49
N ARG A 49 2.90 9.82 2.54
CA ARG A 49 2.12 8.63 2.93
C ARG A 49 2.28 7.50 1.91
N LYS A 50 2.30 7.82 0.62
CA LYS A 50 2.56 6.82 -0.43
C LYS A 50 3.95 6.20 -0.24
N VAL A 51 4.99 7.02 -0.09
CA VAL A 51 6.36 6.52 0.15
C VAL A 51 6.43 5.65 1.40
N ALA A 52 5.76 6.06 2.49
CA ALA A 52 5.68 5.26 3.71
C ALA A 52 4.98 3.91 3.50
N LEU A 53 3.91 3.87 2.70
CA LEU A 53 3.25 2.62 2.33
C LEU A 53 4.18 1.72 1.52
N TYR A 54 4.84 2.25 0.49
CA TYR A 54 5.80 1.49 -0.32
C TYR A 54 6.92 0.88 0.53
N LYS A 55 7.44 1.64 1.51
CA LYS A 55 8.42 1.14 2.48
C LYS A 55 7.84 0.08 3.41
N ALA A 56 6.66 0.33 3.99
CA ALA A 56 6.01 -0.62 4.89
C ALA A 56 5.79 -1.97 4.23
N VAL A 57 5.39 -1.99 2.95
CA VAL A 57 5.22 -3.25 2.20
C VAL A 57 6.56 -3.90 1.88
N HIS A 58 7.58 -3.11 1.54
CA HIS A 58 8.92 -3.65 1.23
C HIS A 58 9.66 -4.19 2.47
N GLU A 59 9.38 -3.64 3.64
CA GLU A 59 9.98 -4.04 4.91
C GLU A 59 9.11 -5.06 5.68
N SER A 60 7.91 -5.37 5.18
CA SER A 60 6.98 -6.31 5.83
C SER A 60 7.36 -7.76 5.53
N ASP A 61 7.46 -8.57 6.58
CA ASP A 61 7.59 -10.02 6.49
C ASP A 61 6.24 -10.72 6.22
N THR A 62 5.12 -10.00 6.35
CA THR A 62 3.75 -10.54 6.18
C THR A 62 3.27 -10.44 4.73
N LEU A 63 3.80 -9.47 3.98
CA LEU A 63 3.38 -9.12 2.63
C LEU A 63 4.42 -9.55 1.61
N VAL A 64 4.02 -10.40 0.66
CA VAL A 64 4.87 -10.79 -0.46
C VAL A 64 4.73 -9.80 -1.58
N LEU A 65 5.87 -9.19 -1.95
CA LEU A 65 6.00 -8.36 -3.13
C LEU A 65 6.15 -9.20 -4.39
N GLY A 66 5.30 -8.90 -5.37
CA GLY A 66 5.37 -9.44 -6.72
C GLY A 66 5.48 -8.31 -7.72
N TYR A 67 6.32 -8.48 -8.74
CA TYR A 67 6.34 -7.57 -9.89
C TYR A 67 5.73 -8.29 -11.08
N GLU A 68 4.60 -7.79 -11.58
CA GLU A 68 4.00 -8.30 -12.81
C GLU A 68 4.18 -7.28 -13.94
N ARG A 69 4.57 -7.81 -15.11
CA ARG A 69 4.63 -7.01 -16.34
C ARG A 69 3.21 -6.89 -16.88
N SER A 70 2.58 -5.75 -16.63
CA SER A 70 1.25 -5.47 -17.18
C SER A 70 1.33 -5.34 -18.71
N ASN A 71 0.64 -6.22 -19.44
CA ASN A 71 0.57 -6.17 -20.90
C ASN A 71 -0.38 -5.05 -21.33
N LYS A 72 0.12 -3.81 -21.33
CA LYS A 72 -0.36 -2.63 -22.08
C LYS A 72 0.46 -1.41 -21.64
N ASP A 73 1.46 -1.05 -22.45
CA ASP A 73 2.13 0.27 -22.51
C ASP A 73 2.56 1.01 -21.21
N ASN A 74 2.61 0.34 -20.04
CA ASN A 74 2.97 0.95 -18.77
C ASN A 74 4.08 0.18 -18.05
N PRO A 75 4.96 0.86 -17.29
CA PRO A 75 6.07 0.24 -16.57
C PRO A 75 5.56 -0.77 -15.52
N MET A 76 6.43 -1.71 -15.18
CA MET A 76 6.24 -2.80 -14.22
C MET A 76 5.40 -2.38 -12.99
N GLU A 77 4.28 -3.06 -12.75
CA GLU A 77 3.39 -2.74 -11.64
C GLU A 77 3.79 -3.54 -10.39
N LEU A 78 3.80 -2.86 -9.23
CA LEU A 78 4.10 -3.48 -7.94
C LEU A 78 2.83 -4.03 -7.32
N PHE A 79 2.80 -5.35 -7.18
CA PHE A 79 1.75 -6.09 -6.49
C PHE A 79 2.21 -6.50 -5.10
N THR A 80 1.28 -6.50 -4.16
CA THR A 80 1.47 -7.08 -2.84
C THR A 80 0.42 -8.16 -2.60
N SER A 81 0.82 -9.22 -1.92
CA SER A 81 -0.06 -10.34 -1.54
C SER A 81 0.15 -10.73 -0.08
N VAL A 82 -0.91 -11.19 0.58
CA VAL A 82 -0.83 -11.67 1.97
C VAL A 82 -0.42 -13.14 1.96
N GLN A 83 0.62 -13.49 2.71
CA GLN A 83 0.94 -14.89 2.97
C GLN A 83 -0.06 -15.46 3.97
N VAL A 84 -0.76 -16.53 3.57
CA VAL A 84 -1.58 -17.33 4.47
C VAL A 84 -0.78 -18.58 4.77
N ALA A 85 -0.42 -18.76 6.05
CA ALA A 85 0.22 -19.97 6.56
C ALA A 85 -0.74 -21.17 6.57
#